data_AF-A0A3M1IS05-F1
#
_entry.id   AF-A0A3M1IS05-F1
#
_cell.length_a   1.000
_cell.length_b   1.000
_cell.length_c   1.000
_cell.angle_alpha   90.00
_cell.angle_beta   90.00
_cell.angle_gamma   90.00
#
_symmetry.space_group_name_H-M   'P 1'
#
loop_
_entity.id
_entity.type
_entity.pdbx_description
1 polymer ?
#
loop_
_entity_poly.entity_id
_entity_poly.type
_entity_poly.pdbx_seq_one_letter_code
_entity_poly.pdbx_strand_id
1 'polypeptide(L)'
;DTATVMQIHTDSGWRVVDSRTAERYRGEAEPIDPVAGHIPGAVSMPYPDNMSPDGVFLPPETLQARFRAAMGDVPIEKTVFYCGSGVTGAHNVLAAAHAGLGQARLYAGSWSEWITDPHRPIATGSK
;
A
#
# COMPACT_ATOMS: atom_id res chain seq x y z
N ASP A 1 -4.07 8.99 -9.26
CA ASP A 1 -2.99 8.92 -10.26
C ASP A 1 -1.69 9.40 -9.61
N THR A 2 -0.58 9.41 -10.35
CA THR A 2 0.72 9.85 -9.83
C THR A 2 0.68 11.28 -9.28
N ALA A 3 0.04 12.21 -10.01
CA ALA A 3 -0.04 13.61 -9.60
C ALA A 3 -0.74 13.77 -8.24
N THR A 4 -1.82 13.02 -8.01
CA THR A 4 -2.50 12.98 -6.70
C THR A 4 -1.58 12.42 -5.62
N VAL A 5 -0.89 11.29 -5.87
CA VAL A 5 -0.03 10.66 -4.87
C VAL A 5 1.17 11.56 -4.52
N MET A 6 1.75 12.26 -5.50
CA MET A 6 2.80 13.27 -5.28
C MET A 6 2.36 14.40 -4.34
N GLN A 7 1.07 14.73 -4.28
CA GLN A 7 0.58 15.79 -3.38
C GLN A 7 0.38 15.29 -1.95
N ILE A 8 0.07 14.00 -1.77
CA ILE A 8 -0.42 13.48 -0.48
C ILE A 8 0.56 12.54 0.23
N HIS A 9 1.62 12.07 -0.43
CA HIS A 9 2.44 10.97 0.10
C HIS A 9 3.12 11.27 1.44
N THR A 10 3.32 12.54 1.79
CA THR A 10 3.81 12.99 3.10
C THR A 10 2.78 13.80 3.91
N ASP A 11 1.55 13.93 3.43
CA ASP A 11 0.49 14.66 4.14
C ASP A 11 -0.09 13.77 5.26
N SER A 12 -0.01 14.24 6.52
CA SER A 12 -0.54 13.50 7.68
C SER A 12 -2.06 13.31 7.66
N GLY A 13 -2.79 14.08 6.86
CA GLY A 13 -4.23 13.91 6.62
C GLY A 13 -4.57 12.77 5.67
N TRP A 14 -3.56 12.15 5.04
CA TRP A 14 -3.70 11.04 4.11
C TRP A 14 -2.83 9.86 4.54
N ARG A 15 -3.15 8.69 3.99
CA ARG A 15 -2.31 7.50 4.13
C ARG A 15 -2.04 6.90 2.77
N VAL A 16 -0.76 6.70 2.46
CA VAL A 16 -0.34 5.89 1.32
C VAL A 16 0.17 4.56 1.87
N VAL A 17 -0.32 3.45 1.30
CA VAL A 17 -0.04 2.09 1.79
C VAL A 17 0.55 1.25 0.67
N ASP A 18 1.75 0.74 0.90
CA ASP A 18 2.41 -0.22 0.02
C ASP A 18 1.93 -1.63 0.33
N SER A 19 1.31 -2.27 -0.66
CA SER A 19 0.75 -3.62 -0.55
C SER A 19 1.72 -4.72 -1.00
N ARG A 20 2.94 -4.35 -1.41
CA ARG A 20 4.01 -5.32 -1.74
C ARG A 20 4.52 -6.00 -0.49
N THR A 21 5.35 -7.02 -0.69
CA THR A 21 6.06 -7.69 0.39
C THR A 21 7.03 -6.74 1.08
N ALA A 22 7.34 -7.01 2.35
CA ALA A 22 8.06 -6.07 3.20
C ALA A 22 9.50 -5.83 2.71
N GLU A 23 10.15 -6.83 2.10
CA GLU A 23 11.46 -6.72 1.46
C GLU A 23 11.45 -5.80 0.23
N ARG A 24 10.37 -5.81 -0.56
CA ARG A 24 10.19 -4.88 -1.68
C ARG A 24 9.99 -3.45 -1.20
N TYR A 25 9.16 -3.27 -0.16
CA TYR A 25 9.00 -1.97 0.50
C TYR A 25 10.34 -1.44 1.02
N ARG A 26 11.10 -2.24 1.78
CA ARG A 26 12.40 -1.81 2.34
C ARG A 26 13.47 -1.57 1.27
N GLY A 27 13.24 -1.99 0.03
CA GLY A 27 14.19 -1.87 -1.07
C GLY A 27 15.32 -2.90 -1.01
N GLU A 28 15.10 -4.02 -0.32
CA GLU A 28 16.08 -5.12 -0.17
C GLU A 28 16.07 -6.06 -1.38
N ALA A 29 14.90 -6.22 -2.01
CA ALA A 29 14.72 -7.01 -3.21
C ALA A 29 13.66 -6.36 -4.09
N GLU A 30 13.90 -6.25 -5.40
CA GLU A 30 12.89 -5.81 -6.36
C GLU A 30 13.03 -6.65 -7.64
N PRO A 31 12.31 -7.78 -7.75
CA PRO A 31 12.48 -8.72 -8.86
C PRO A 31 11.72 -8.32 -10.13
N ILE A 32 10.80 -7.34 -10.04
CA ILE A 32 9.92 -6.96 -11.15
C ILE A 32 10.40 -5.66 -11.80
N ASP A 33 10.62 -4.64 -10.98
CA ASP A 33 10.93 -3.28 -11.43
C ASP A 33 12.45 -2.97 -11.38
N PRO A 34 12.96 -2.06 -12.21
CA PRO A 34 14.40 -1.74 -12.24
C PRO A 34 14.92 -0.96 -11.02
N VAL A 35 14.02 -0.43 -10.19
CA VAL A 35 14.36 0.45 -9.06
C VAL A 35 13.70 -0.07 -7.79
N ALA A 36 14.52 -0.33 -6.77
CA ALA A 36 14.06 -0.78 -5.46
C ALA A 36 13.74 0.39 -4.51
N GLY A 37 12.85 0.16 -3.54
CA GLY A 37 12.42 1.14 -2.55
C GLY A 37 10.90 1.30 -2.54
N HIS A 38 10.42 2.38 -1.93
CA HIS A 38 9.01 2.72 -1.79
C HIS A 38 8.76 4.22 -1.94
N ILE A 39 7.47 4.58 -2.07
CA ILE A 39 7.01 5.97 -2.10
C ILE A 39 7.21 6.59 -0.72
N PRO A 40 7.98 7.69 -0.56
CA PRO A 40 8.24 8.28 0.75
C PRO A 40 6.97 8.61 1.52
N GLY A 41 6.96 8.29 2.82
CA GLY A 41 5.79 8.49 3.69
C GLY A 41 4.75 7.37 3.61
N ALA A 42 4.86 6.45 2.65
CA ALA A 42 4.04 5.25 2.63
C ALA A 42 4.39 4.30 3.79
N VAL A 43 3.39 3.56 4.25
CA VAL A 43 3.54 2.47 5.22
C VAL A 43 3.46 1.11 4.55
N SER A 44 4.18 0.14 5.10
CA SER A 44 4.14 -1.25 4.60
C SER A 44 2.94 -2.00 5.15
N MET A 45 2.12 -2.59 4.27
CA MET A 45 1.05 -3.53 4.64
C MET A 45 0.98 -4.67 3.61
N PRO A 46 1.84 -5.68 3.73
CA PRO A 46 1.90 -6.79 2.78
C PRO A 46 0.55 -7.49 2.64
N TYR A 47 0.11 -7.68 1.39
CA TYR A 47 -1.15 -8.35 1.07
C TYR A 47 -1.25 -9.82 1.53
N PRO A 48 -0.16 -10.64 1.57
CA PRO A 48 -0.29 -12.05 1.94
C PRO A 48 -0.77 -12.24 3.38
N ASP A 49 -0.43 -11.29 4.25
CA ASP A 49 -0.81 -11.30 5.66
C ASP A 49 -2.31 -11.03 5.89
N ASN A 50 -3.09 -10.78 4.84
CA ASN A 50 -4.55 -10.72 4.92
C ASN A 50 -5.21 -12.11 4.76
N MET A 51 -4.42 -13.14 4.49
CA MET A 51 -4.88 -14.48 4.16
C MET A 51 -4.63 -15.46 5.31
N SER A 52 -5.58 -16.37 5.53
CA SER A 52 -5.38 -17.54 6.38
C SER A 52 -4.56 -18.61 5.64
N PRO A 53 -4.04 -19.63 6.37
CA PRO A 53 -3.38 -20.78 5.75
C PRO A 53 -4.26 -21.55 4.75
N ASP A 54 -5.59 -21.44 4.88
CA ASP A 54 -6.56 -22.08 3.99
C ASP A 54 -6.79 -21.30 2.68
N GLY A 55 -6.09 -20.17 2.49
CA GLY A 55 -6.19 -19.37 1.27
C GLY A 55 -7.45 -18.50 1.19
N VAL A 56 -8.09 -18.21 2.33
CA VAL A 56 -9.21 -17.28 2.43
C VAL A 56 -8.82 -16.04 3.23
N PHE A 57 -9.61 -14.97 3.17
CA PHE A 57 -9.36 -13.81 4.02
C PHE A 57 -9.42 -14.18 5.51
N LEU A 58 -8.55 -13.53 6.30
CA LEU A 58 -8.65 -13.54 7.75
C LEU A 58 -10.02 -12.98 8.21
N PRO A 59 -10.48 -13.32 9.42
CA PRO A 59 -11.73 -12.82 9.94
C PRO A 59 -11.82 -11.28 9.88
N PRO A 60 -12.99 -10.70 9.56
CA PRO A 60 -13.16 -9.26 9.39
C PRO A 60 -12.60 -8.41 10.53
N GLU A 61 -12.77 -8.84 11.78
CA GLU A 61 -12.25 -8.16 12.98
C GLU A 61 -10.71 -8.13 13.03
N THR A 62 -10.06 -9.19 12.57
CA THR A 62 -8.60 -9.29 12.50
C THR A 62 -8.06 -8.35 11.42
N LEU A 63 -8.69 -8.37 10.24
CA LEU A 63 -8.36 -7.44 9.16
C LEU A 63 -8.61 -6.00 9.60
N GLN A 64 -9.73 -5.72 10.26
CA GLN A 64 -10.05 -4.37 10.72
C GLN A 64 -8.96 -3.83 11.65
N ALA A 65 -8.49 -4.62 12.61
CA ALA A 65 -7.38 -4.24 13.49
C ALA A 65 -6.09 -3.97 12.70
N ARG A 66 -5.76 -4.85 11.75
CA ARG A 66 -4.56 -4.72 10.89
C ARG A 66 -4.60 -3.44 10.04
N PHE A 67 -5.71 -3.17 9.36
CA PHE A 67 -5.89 -1.97 8.56
C PHE A 67 -5.85 -0.70 9.42
N ARG A 68 -6.49 -0.69 10.60
CA ARG A 68 -6.43 0.46 11.52
C ARG A 68 -5.01 0.74 12.01
N ALA A 69 -4.22 -0.30 12.28
CA ALA A 69 -2.81 -0.13 12.65
C ALA A 69 -2.00 0.53 11.52
N ALA A 70 -2.24 0.17 10.26
CA ALA A 70 -1.57 0.78 9.11
C ALA A 70 -2.05 2.22 8.83
N MET A 71 -3.35 2.49 9.00
CA MET A 71 -3.93 3.81 8.72
C MET A 71 -3.68 4.85 9.82
N GLY A 72 -3.56 4.39 11.08
CA GLY A 72 -3.64 5.28 12.24
C GLY A 72 -5.02 5.95 12.31
N ASP A 73 -5.04 7.26 12.58
CA ASP A 73 -6.27 8.05 12.66
C ASP A 73 -6.83 8.48 11.29
N VAL A 74 -6.18 8.08 10.18
CA VAL A 74 -6.62 8.44 8.83
C VAL A 74 -7.85 7.59 8.46
N PRO A 75 -8.95 8.22 8.01
CA PRO A 75 -10.14 7.49 7.58
C PRO A 75 -9.90 6.78 6.23
N ILE A 76 -10.62 5.67 5.99
CA ILE A 76 -10.41 4.80 4.82
C ILE A 76 -10.56 5.53 3.48
N GLU A 77 -11.40 6.56 3.39
CA GLU A 77 -11.64 7.37 2.18
C GLU A 77 -10.42 8.25 1.83
N LYS A 78 -9.51 8.45 2.79
CA LYS A 78 -8.22 9.13 2.64
C LYS A 78 -7.04 8.17 2.67
N THR A 79 -7.29 6.87 2.50
CA THR A 79 -6.26 5.85 2.36
C THR A 79 -6.14 5.42 0.91
N VAL A 80 -4.92 5.45 0.39
CA VAL A 80 -4.55 5.07 -0.98
C VAL A 80 -3.64 3.85 -0.93
N PHE A 81 -4.08 2.75 -1.52
CA PHE A 81 -3.27 1.56 -1.69
C PHE A 81 -2.53 1.58 -3.04
N TYR A 82 -1.31 1.08 -3.04
CA TYR A 82 -0.54 0.80 -4.25
C TYR A 82 0.27 -0.49 -4.08
N CYS A 83 0.86 -0.98 -5.16
CA CYS A 83 1.78 -2.12 -5.12
C CYS A 83 2.88 -1.99 -6.20
N GLY A 84 3.12 -3.03 -7.00
CA GLY A 84 3.91 -2.94 -8.24
C GLY A 84 3.11 -2.28 -9.37
N SER A 85 2.02 -2.92 -9.78
CA SER A 85 1.21 -2.56 -10.96
C SER A 85 -0.31 -2.61 -10.73
N GLY A 86 -0.74 -2.32 -9.49
CA GLY A 86 -2.15 -2.23 -9.09
C GLY A 86 -2.83 -3.53 -8.62
N VAL A 87 -2.32 -4.71 -8.97
CA VAL A 87 -2.97 -6.00 -8.68
C VAL A 87 -3.09 -6.29 -7.18
N THR A 88 -1.99 -6.31 -6.43
CA THR A 88 -2.04 -6.59 -4.99
C THR A 88 -2.51 -5.39 -4.18
N GLY A 89 -2.45 -4.18 -4.75
CA GLY A 89 -3.15 -3.00 -4.21
C GLY A 89 -4.66 -3.19 -4.22
N ALA A 90 -5.22 -3.69 -5.32
CA ALA A 90 -6.65 -4.02 -5.42
C ALA A 90 -7.06 -5.12 -4.42
N HIS A 91 -6.18 -6.08 -4.16
CA HIS A 91 -6.39 -7.09 -3.11
C HIS A 91 -6.56 -6.46 -1.72
N ASN A 92 -5.70 -5.50 -1.35
CA ASN A 92 -5.84 -4.78 -0.08
C ASN A 92 -7.12 -3.92 -0.03
N VAL A 93 -7.52 -3.28 -1.13
CA VAL A 93 -8.81 -2.57 -1.21
C VAL A 93 -9.98 -3.51 -0.96
N LEU A 94 -9.96 -4.71 -1.57
CA LEU A 94 -11.00 -5.72 -1.35
C LEU A 94 -11.00 -6.24 0.09
N ALA A 95 -9.84 -6.50 0.67
CA ALA A 95 -9.71 -6.95 2.06
C ALA A 95 -10.21 -5.88 3.06
N ALA A 96 -9.96 -4.59 2.80
CA ALA A 96 -10.50 -3.50 3.62
C ALA A 96 -12.04 -3.43 3.55
N ALA A 97 -12.61 -3.60 2.34
CA ALA A 97 -14.05 -3.66 2.16
C ALA A 97 -14.65 -4.89 2.87
N HIS A 98 -14.00 -6.05 2.78
CA HIS A 98 -14.38 -7.27 3.49
C HIS A 98 -14.34 -7.10 5.02
N ALA A 99 -13.36 -6.34 5.53
CA ALA A 99 -13.25 -5.96 6.94
C ALA A 99 -14.33 -4.95 7.42
N GLY A 100 -15.24 -4.54 6.54
CA GLY A 100 -16.30 -3.58 6.86
C GLY A 100 -15.79 -2.14 7.02
N LEU A 101 -14.60 -1.81 6.54
CA LEU A 101 -14.05 -0.45 6.64
C LEU A 101 -14.60 0.50 5.57
N GLY A 102 -15.10 -0.02 4.45
CA GLY A 102 -15.62 0.79 3.34
C GLY A 102 -14.68 0.84 2.14
N GLN A 103 -14.83 1.88 1.31
CA GLN A 103 -14.10 2.01 0.05
C GLN A 103 -12.83 2.84 0.20
N ALA A 104 -11.68 2.17 0.08
CA ALA A 104 -10.39 2.82 -0.08
C ALA A 104 -10.13 3.23 -1.54
N ARG A 105 -9.07 4.01 -1.75
CA ARG A 105 -8.61 4.40 -3.08
C ARG A 105 -7.49 3.49 -3.55
N LEU A 106 -7.41 3.28 -4.86
CA LEU A 106 -6.33 2.54 -5.52
C LEU A 106 -5.53 3.49 -6.41
N TYR A 107 -4.21 3.52 -6.23
CA TYR A 107 -3.28 4.07 -7.20
C TYR A 107 -2.82 2.95 -8.14
N ALA A 108 -3.51 2.79 -9.26
CA ALA A 108 -3.36 1.64 -10.15
C ALA A 108 -1.97 1.53 -10.80
N GLY A 109 -1.39 2.63 -11.28
CA GLY A 109 -0.05 2.57 -11.88
C GLY A 109 1.07 2.30 -10.88
N SER A 110 0.83 2.55 -9.59
CA SER A 110 1.60 1.96 -8.49
C SER A 110 3.11 2.28 -8.58
N TRP A 111 3.96 1.40 -8.05
CA TRP A 111 5.42 1.56 -8.07
C TRP A 111 5.97 1.65 -9.49
N SER A 112 5.51 0.79 -10.42
CA SER A 112 5.97 0.78 -11.80
C SER A 112 5.73 2.11 -12.51
N GLU A 113 4.60 2.79 -12.28
CA GLU A 113 4.36 4.15 -12.80
C GLU A 113 5.18 5.19 -12.03
N TRP A 114 5.30 5.07 -10.70
CA TRP A 114 6.04 6.02 -9.86
C TRP A 114 7.49 6.19 -10.33
N ILE A 115 8.19 5.08 -10.57
CA ILE A 115 9.61 5.07 -10.93
C ILE A 115 9.91 5.47 -12.38
N THR A 116 8.88 5.71 -13.23
CA THR A 116 9.11 6.16 -14.62
C THR A 116 9.73 7.55 -14.71
N ASP A 117 9.60 8.35 -13.68
CA ASP A 117 10.22 9.67 -13.57
C ASP A 117 11.32 9.62 -12.49
N PRO A 118 12.61 9.71 -12.87
CA PRO A 118 13.72 9.63 -11.94
C PRO A 118 13.82 10.84 -10.98
N HIS A 119 13.04 11.90 -11.20
CA HIS A 119 13.00 13.05 -10.28
C HIS A 119 12.04 12.84 -9.11
N ARG A 120 11.18 11.82 -9.15
CA ARG A 120 10.27 11.52 -8.03
C ARG A 120 11.05 10.91 -6.88
N PRO A 121 10.72 11.27 -5.64
CA PRO A 121 11.50 10.84 -4.50
C PRO A 121 11.25 9.34 -4.21
N ILE A 122 12.29 8.67 -3.74
CA ILE A 122 12.28 7.24 -3.38
C ILE A 122 12.85 7.12 -1.97
N ALA A 123 12.22 6.28 -1.15
CA ALA A 123 12.71 5.92 0.17
C ALA A 123 13.06 4.42 0.24
N THR A 124 13.91 4.05 1.20
CA THR A 124 14.34 2.67 1.49
C THR A 124 14.38 2.46 3.00
N GLY A 125 14.52 1.21 3.44
CA GLY A 125 14.53 0.84 4.85
C GLY A 125 13.15 0.81 5.48
N SER A 126 13.12 0.74 6.81
CA SER A 126 11.90 0.49 7.58
C SER A 126 11.20 1.79 7.98
N LYS A 127 9.88 1.86 7.80
CA LYS A 127 8.96 2.69 8.59
C LYS A 127 7.60 2.03 8.75
#